data_AF-A0A1M5BAH7-F1
#
_entry.id   AF-A0A1M5BAH7-F1
#
_cell.length_a   1.000
_cell.length_b   1.000
_cell.length_c   1.000
_cell.angle_alpha   90.00
_cell.angle_beta   90.00
_cell.angle_gamma   90.00
#
_symmetry.space_group_name_H-M   'P 1'
#
loop_
_entity.id
_entity.type
_entity.pdbx_description
1 polymer ?
#
loop_
_entity_poly.entity_id
_entity_poly.type
_entity_poly.pdbx_seq_one_letter_code
_entity_poly.pdbx_strand_id
1 'polypeptide(L)'
;MFQKGFKYRIYLVYLIIIGSSLWGTPPFHYGYYDNPPLGFCFIINLTTLFLFLIPLKQFIVGEKIVYASLVSLCSSVIAVNAVAWVMDFIYGTDTDWDELNSPAVLDSFLFYLLTYFLGVGFFKLWLKYKNQ
;
A
#
# COMPACT_ATOMS: atom_id res chain seq x y z
N MET A 1 4.33 -27.91 -3.20
CA MET A 1 4.29 -27.28 -1.85
C MET A 1 4.44 -25.75 -1.89
N PHE A 2 5.36 -25.20 -2.70
CA PHE A 2 5.54 -23.73 -2.88
C PHE A 2 4.29 -22.96 -3.34
N GLN A 3 3.49 -23.50 -4.27
CA GLN A 3 2.26 -22.84 -4.74
C GLN A 3 1.16 -22.74 -3.68
N LYS A 4 1.04 -23.70 -2.75
CA LYS A 4 0.04 -23.63 -1.67
C LYS A 4 0.38 -22.48 -0.72
N GLY A 5 1.64 -22.37 -0.29
CA GLY A 5 2.09 -21.29 0.61
C GLY A 5 1.95 -19.89 0.01
N PHE A 6 2.05 -19.74 -1.31
CA PHE A 6 1.86 -18.45 -1.98
C PHE A 6 0.39 -17.98 -1.96
N LYS A 7 -0.57 -18.90 -2.18
CA LYS A 7 -2.00 -18.59 -2.14
C LYS A 7 -2.44 -18.05 -0.77
N TYR A 8 -2.04 -18.71 0.32
CA TYR A 8 -2.40 -18.28 1.68
C TYR A 8 -1.81 -16.91 2.04
N ARG A 9 -0.65 -16.55 1.51
CA ARG A 9 -0.04 -15.23 1.75
C ARG A 9 -0.79 -14.11 1.04
N ILE A 10 -1.26 -14.35 -0.18
CA ILE A 10 -2.10 -13.37 -0.88
C ILE A 10 -3.39 -13.12 -0.10
N TYR A 11 -4.04 -14.18 0.41
CA TYR A 11 -5.22 -14.02 1.27
C TYR A 11 -4.89 -13.25 2.55
N LEU A 12 -3.73 -13.52 3.17
CA LEU A 12 -3.27 -12.78 4.35
C LEU A 12 -3.04 -11.30 4.03
N VAL A 13 -2.43 -10.97 2.89
CA VAL A 13 -2.23 -9.60 2.44
C VAL A 13 -3.59 -8.89 2.26
N TYR A 14 -4.55 -9.53 1.59
CA TYR A 14 -5.88 -8.95 1.44
C TYR A 14 -6.59 -8.75 2.78
N LEU A 15 -6.44 -9.68 3.71
CA LEU A 15 -6.99 -9.56 5.05
C LEU A 15 -6.35 -8.39 5.82
N ILE A 16 -5.03 -8.20 5.70
CA ILE A 16 -4.32 -7.05 6.27
C ILE A 16 -4.84 -5.74 5.65
N ILE A 17 -4.97 -5.68 4.32
CA ILE A 17 -5.46 -4.50 3.60
C ILE A 17 -6.88 -4.15 4.04
N ILE A 18 -7.81 -5.12 4.07
CA ILE A 18 -9.20 -4.90 4.49
C ILE A 18 -9.22 -4.44 5.96
N GLY A 19 -8.48 -5.12 6.83
CA GLY A 19 -8.38 -4.77 8.25
C GLY A 19 -7.81 -3.36 8.46
N SER A 20 -6.73 -3.00 7.77
CA SER A 20 -6.14 -1.66 7.89
C SER A 20 -7.04 -0.58 7.30
N SER A 21 -7.85 -0.89 6.29
CA SER A 21 -8.77 0.08 5.68
C SER A 21 -9.97 0.43 6.58
N LEU A 22 -10.38 -0.50 7.44
CA LEU A 22 -11.48 -0.29 8.38
C LEU A 22 -11.06 0.51 9.63
N TRP A 23 -9.77 0.51 9.97
CA TRP A 23 -9.25 1.11 11.21
C TRP A 23 -8.29 2.28 10.96
N GLY A 24 -7.74 2.40 9.76
CA GLY A 24 -6.80 3.45 9.39
C GLY A 24 -7.51 4.66 8.78
N THR A 25 -7.17 5.85 9.27
CA THR A 25 -7.55 7.10 8.61
C THR A 25 -6.75 7.29 7.31
N PRO A 26 -7.37 7.80 6.24
CA PRO A 26 -6.70 7.99 4.96
C PRO A 26 -5.50 8.95 5.06
N PRO A 27 -4.35 8.65 4.44
CA PRO A 27 -3.16 9.51 4.47
C PRO A 27 -3.24 10.79 3.62
N PHE A 28 -4.44 11.27 3.28
CA PHE A 28 -4.70 12.39 2.38
C PHE A 28 -5.94 13.17 2.83
N HIS A 29 -6.21 14.31 2.18
CA HIS A 29 -7.23 15.28 2.56
C HIS A 29 -7.02 15.84 3.99
N TYR A 30 -5.81 16.34 4.25
CA TYR A 30 -5.44 16.97 5.53
C TYR A 30 -6.41 18.11 5.86
N GLY A 31 -7.08 18.01 7.01
CA GLY A 31 -8.10 18.97 7.46
C GLY A 31 -9.53 18.48 7.29
N TYR A 32 -9.76 17.48 6.44
CA TYR A 32 -11.05 16.77 6.33
C TYR A 32 -11.06 15.49 7.17
N TYR A 33 -9.96 14.73 7.15
CA TYR A 33 -9.75 13.59 8.04
C TYR A 33 -8.76 13.92 9.17
N ASP A 34 -8.92 13.25 10.32
CA ASP A 34 -7.94 13.29 11.41
C ASP A 34 -6.54 12.93 10.92
N ASN A 35 -5.52 13.60 11.49
CA ASN A 35 -4.13 13.44 11.10
C ASN A 35 -3.76 11.95 10.98
N PRO A 36 -3.46 11.47 9.77
CA PRO A 36 -3.26 10.07 9.53
C PRO A 36 -1.99 9.58 10.21
N PRO A 37 -2.03 8.42 10.89
CA PRO A 37 -0.83 7.85 11.50
C PRO A 37 0.10 7.31 10.40
N LEU A 38 0.93 8.18 9.83
CA LEU A 38 1.84 7.84 8.73
C LEU A 38 2.76 6.65 9.07
N GLY A 39 3.17 6.54 10.33
CA GLY A 39 3.92 5.38 10.83
C GLY A 39 3.13 4.08 10.74
N PHE A 40 1.83 4.10 11.03
CA PHE A 40 0.95 2.94 10.86
C PHE A 40 0.81 2.58 9.38
N CYS A 41 0.58 3.56 8.50
CA CYS A 41 0.51 3.33 7.06
C CYS A 41 1.80 2.69 6.52
N PHE A 42 2.95 3.20 6.94
CA PHE A 42 4.26 2.65 6.58
C PHE A 42 4.44 1.21 7.07
N ILE A 43 4.07 0.90 8.31
CA ILE A 43 4.20 -0.46 8.88
C ILE A 43 3.31 -1.46 8.14
N ILE A 44 2.07 -1.07 7.80
CA ILE A 44 1.17 -1.93 7.03
C ILE A 44 1.76 -2.25 5.65
N ASN A 45 2.20 -1.22 4.92
CA ASN A 45 2.78 -1.39 3.60
C ASN A 45 4.11 -2.17 3.65
N LEU A 46 4.95 -1.89 4.64
CA LEU A 46 6.17 -2.67 4.90
C LEU A 46 5.85 -4.15 5.13
N THR A 47 4.84 -4.44 5.94
CA THR A 47 4.45 -5.81 6.28
C THR A 47 3.90 -6.57 5.07
N THR A 48 3.01 -5.95 4.29
CA THR A 48 2.43 -6.58 3.10
C THR A 48 3.49 -6.86 2.02
N LEU A 49 4.42 -5.93 1.82
CA LEU A 49 5.56 -6.09 0.92
C LEU A 49 6.56 -7.13 1.43
N PHE A 50 6.84 -7.17 2.73
CA PHE A 50 7.72 -8.16 3.32
C PHE A 50 7.17 -9.58 3.13
N LEU A 51 5.86 -9.79 3.34
CA LEU A 51 5.18 -11.07 3.09
C LEU A 51 5.35 -11.56 1.64
N PHE A 52 5.37 -10.63 0.69
CA PHE A 52 5.66 -10.92 -0.72
C PHE A 52 7.12 -11.33 -0.95
N LEU A 53 8.09 -10.72 -0.24
CA LEU A 53 9.52 -11.00 -0.39
C LEU A 53 10.00 -12.29 0.31
N ILE A 54 9.30 -12.79 1.34
CA ILE A 54 9.68 -14.01 2.08
C ILE A 54 10.08 -15.20 1.19
N PRO A 55 9.30 -15.62 0.17
CA PRO A 55 9.61 -16.80 -0.63
C PRO A 55 10.74 -16.57 -1.65
N LEU A 56 11.16 -15.33 -1.88
CA LEU A 56 12.21 -15.02 -2.84
C LEU A 56 13.57 -15.43 -2.25
N LYS A 57 14.20 -16.44 -2.87
CA LYS A 57 15.51 -16.96 -2.45
C LYS A 57 16.68 -16.09 -2.94
N GLN A 58 16.44 -15.18 -3.88
CA GLN A 58 17.47 -14.29 -4.46
C GLN A 58 17.94 -13.19 -3.50
N PHE A 59 17.28 -13.01 -2.36
CA PHE A 59 17.61 -11.99 -1.38
C PHE A 59 17.84 -12.61 0.00
N ILE A 60 18.85 -12.13 0.70
CA ILE A 60 19.04 -12.41 2.13
C ILE A 60 18.05 -11.59 2.96
N VAL A 61 17.86 -11.96 4.24
CA VAL A 61 16.87 -11.29 5.11
C VAL A 61 17.13 -9.80 5.25
N GLY A 62 18.39 -9.38 5.43
CA GLY A 62 18.76 -7.97 5.53
C GLY A 62 18.39 -7.15 4.27
N GLU A 63 18.68 -7.69 3.09
CA GLU A 63 18.29 -7.07 1.81
C GLU A 63 16.77 -6.93 1.71
N LYS A 64 16.01 -7.95 2.11
CA LYS A 64 14.54 -7.89 2.10
C LYS A 64 14.00 -6.76 2.96
N ILE A 65 14.59 -6.52 4.14
CA ILE A 65 14.18 -5.44 5.04
C ILE A 65 14.48 -4.07 4.42
N VAL A 66 15.70 -3.89 3.89
CA VAL A 66 16.12 -2.62 3.27
C VAL A 66 15.26 -2.31 2.05
N TYR A 67 15.07 -3.29 1.15
CA TYR A 67 14.27 -3.08 -0.05
C TYR A 67 12.79 -2.91 0.26
N ALA A 68 12.22 -3.68 1.21
CA ALA A 68 10.84 -3.48 1.64
C ALA A 68 10.62 -2.08 2.21
N SER A 69 11.56 -1.58 3.01
CA SER A 69 11.49 -0.22 3.57
C SER A 69 11.53 0.85 2.48
N LEU A 70 12.50 0.79 1.57
CA LEU A 70 12.64 1.76 0.48
C LEU A 70 11.43 1.75 -0.46
N VAL A 71 11.01 0.57 -0.89
CA VAL A 71 9.86 0.43 -1.80
C VAL A 71 8.56 0.82 -1.10
N SER A 72 8.41 0.54 0.21
CA SER A 72 7.27 1.00 0.99
C SER A 72 7.19 2.54 1.00
N LEU A 73 8.31 3.24 1.22
CA LEU A 73 8.34 4.70 1.18
C LEU A 73 7.95 5.24 -0.19
N CYS A 74 8.61 4.76 -1.25
CA CYS A 74 8.34 5.24 -2.62
C CYS A 74 6.91 4.95 -3.06
N SER A 75 6.40 3.73 -2.83
CA SER A 75 5.03 3.35 -3.19
C SER A 75 3.99 4.15 -2.41
N SER A 76 4.23 4.44 -1.13
CA SER A 76 3.34 5.27 -0.30
C SER A 76 3.23 6.68 -0.85
N VAL A 77 4.36 7.33 -1.19
CA VAL A 77 4.34 8.68 -1.75
C VAL A 77 3.59 8.72 -3.08
N ILE A 78 3.83 7.76 -3.97
CA ILE A 78 3.14 7.69 -5.26
C ILE A 78 1.64 7.44 -5.04
N ALA A 79 1.28 6.52 -4.13
CA ALA A 79 -0.10 6.17 -3.87
C ALA A 79 -0.90 7.32 -3.24
N VAL A 80 -0.33 8.10 -2.33
CA VAL A 80 -1.00 9.29 -1.77
C VAL A 80 -1.43 10.22 -2.89
N ASN A 81 -0.51 10.57 -3.78
CA ASN A 81 -0.79 11.50 -4.88
C ASN A 81 -1.78 10.91 -5.89
N ALA A 82 -1.62 9.64 -6.24
CA ALA A 82 -2.48 8.98 -7.21
C ALA A 82 -3.91 8.78 -6.70
N VAL A 83 -4.08 8.39 -5.44
CA VAL A 83 -5.41 8.22 -4.85
C VAL A 83 -6.08 9.57 -4.68
N ALA A 84 -5.40 10.58 -4.13
CA ALA A 84 -5.95 11.94 -4.03
C ALA A 84 -6.45 12.43 -5.40
N TRP A 85 -5.63 12.34 -6.45
CA TRP A 85 -6.02 12.77 -7.79
C TRP A 85 -7.23 12.01 -8.36
N VAL A 86 -7.31 10.69 -8.14
CA VAL A 86 -8.46 9.88 -8.59
C VAL A 86 -9.72 10.25 -7.82
N MET A 87 -9.61 10.45 -6.51
CA MET A 87 -10.76 10.78 -5.67
C MET A 87 -11.25 12.20 -5.97
N ASP A 88 -10.34 13.17 -6.12
CA ASP A 88 -10.63 14.53 -6.58
C ASP A 88 -11.35 14.53 -7.94
N PHE A 89 -10.94 13.66 -8.86
CA PHE A 89 -11.57 13.55 -10.17
C PHE A 89 -13.00 12.98 -10.10
N ILE A 90 -13.25 12.01 -9.22
CA ILE A 90 -14.56 11.33 -9.11
C ILE A 90 -15.53 12.14 -8.26
N TYR A 91 -15.06 12.65 -7.12
CA TYR A 91 -15.89 13.27 -6.08
C TYR A 91 -15.85 14.80 -6.12
N GLY A 92 -14.96 15.40 -6.92
CA GLY A 92 -14.75 16.84 -6.99
C GLY A 92 -13.74 17.33 -5.95
N THR A 93 -13.37 18.61 -6.07
CA THR A 93 -12.32 19.25 -5.25
C THR A 93 -12.89 20.33 -4.33
N ASP A 94 -14.21 20.38 -4.14
CA ASP A 94 -14.81 21.47 -3.37
C ASP A 94 -14.33 21.45 -1.93
N THR A 95 -14.04 22.64 -1.41
CA THR A 95 -13.49 22.85 -0.06
C THR A 95 -14.45 22.38 1.04
N ASP A 96 -15.74 22.34 0.71
CA ASP A 96 -16.79 21.71 1.50
C ASP A 96 -17.12 20.36 0.85
N TRP A 97 -16.33 19.33 1.16
CA TRP A 97 -16.51 17.93 0.75
C TRP A 97 -17.88 17.33 1.15
N ASP A 98 -18.81 18.13 1.65
CA ASP A 98 -20.12 17.76 2.18
C ASP A 98 -21.07 17.14 1.13
N GLU A 99 -20.95 17.48 -0.16
CA GLU A 99 -21.90 17.03 -1.18
C GLU A 99 -21.51 15.71 -1.88
N LEU A 100 -20.23 15.34 -1.89
CA LEU A 100 -19.73 14.09 -2.45
C LEU A 100 -18.65 13.49 -1.54
N ASN A 101 -19.05 13.10 -0.32
CA ASN A 101 -18.16 12.43 0.63
C ASN A 101 -17.63 11.11 0.04
N SER A 102 -16.33 11.05 -0.29
CA SER A 102 -15.67 9.77 -0.50
C SER A 102 -15.72 8.99 0.83
N PRO A 103 -16.13 7.72 0.83
CA PRO A 103 -16.07 6.93 2.05
C PRO A 103 -14.61 6.80 2.48
N ALA A 104 -14.25 7.24 3.69
CA ALA A 104 -12.89 7.12 4.23
C ALA A 104 -12.33 5.68 4.13
N VAL A 105 -13.20 4.69 4.21
CA VAL A 105 -12.85 3.28 4.02
C VAL A 105 -12.42 2.98 2.57
N LEU A 106 -13.09 3.58 1.57
CA LEU A 106 -12.73 3.44 0.17
C LEU A 106 -11.36 4.07 -0.10
N ASP A 107 -11.15 5.25 0.45
CA ASP A 107 -9.88 5.98 0.40
C ASP A 107 -8.72 5.15 0.97
N SER A 108 -8.85 4.69 2.21
CA SER A 108 -7.85 3.84 2.84
C SER A 108 -7.65 2.53 2.07
N PHE A 109 -8.72 1.93 1.54
CA PHE A 109 -8.64 0.71 0.75
C PHE A 109 -7.85 0.89 -0.55
N LEU A 110 -8.15 1.94 -1.32
CA LEU A 110 -7.45 2.25 -2.55
C LEU A 110 -5.97 2.54 -2.29
N PHE A 111 -5.67 3.25 -1.20
CA PHE A 111 -4.30 3.52 -0.79
C PHE A 111 -3.50 2.24 -0.49
N TYR A 112 -4.00 1.38 0.41
CA TYR A 112 -3.30 0.15 0.77
C TYR A 112 -3.21 -0.84 -0.39
N LEU A 113 -4.22 -0.86 -1.27
CA LEU A 113 -4.21 -1.69 -2.46
C LEU A 113 -3.18 -1.20 -3.48
N LEU A 114 -3.16 0.10 -3.77
CA LEU A 114 -2.26 0.69 -4.76
C LEU A 114 -0.80 0.62 -4.31
N THR A 115 -0.53 0.93 -3.03
CA THR A 115 0.82 0.80 -2.46
C THR A 115 1.37 -0.63 -2.60
N TYR A 116 0.55 -1.64 -2.28
CA TYR A 116 0.92 -3.03 -2.46
C TYR A 116 1.22 -3.37 -3.93
N PHE A 117 0.35 -2.99 -4.86
CA PHE A 117 0.57 -3.28 -6.29
C PHE A 117 1.81 -2.59 -6.85
N LEU A 118 2.03 -1.31 -6.51
CA LEU A 118 3.23 -0.57 -6.89
C LEU A 118 4.47 -1.24 -6.31
N GLY A 119 4.46 -1.61 -5.04
CA GLY A 119 5.61 -2.25 -4.41
C GLY A 119 5.94 -3.61 -5.01
N VAL A 120 4.93 -4.46 -5.26
CA VAL A 120 5.10 -5.72 -5.99
C VAL A 120 5.63 -5.48 -7.41
N GLY A 121 5.14 -4.43 -8.09
CA GLY A 121 5.61 -4.00 -9.40
C GLY A 121 7.11 -3.63 -9.40
N PHE A 122 7.53 -2.80 -8.45
CA PHE A 122 8.94 -2.44 -8.26
C PHE A 122 9.81 -3.68 -8.02
N PHE A 123 9.37 -4.62 -7.17
CA PHE A 123 10.13 -5.85 -6.96
C PHE A 123 10.22 -6.73 -8.19
N LYS A 124 9.15 -6.85 -8.98
CA LYS A 124 9.19 -7.61 -10.24
C LYS A 124 10.17 -6.99 -11.23
N LEU A 125 10.17 -5.67 -11.37
CA LEU A 125 11.16 -4.96 -12.21
C LEU A 125 12.58 -5.21 -11.69
N TRP A 126 12.80 -5.06 -10.38
CA TRP A 126 14.10 -5.31 -9.76
C TRP A 126 14.61 -6.73 -10.02
N LEU A 127 13.74 -7.74 -9.79
CA LEU A 127 14.06 -9.15 -10.04
C LEU A 127 14.43 -9.41 -11.50
N LYS A 128 13.80 -8.70 -12.45
CA LYS A 128 14.16 -8.80 -13.86
C LYS A 128 15.58 -8.32 -14.11
N TYR A 129 16.00 -7.21 -13.51
CA TYR A 129 17.36 -6.67 -13.66
C TYR A 129 18.42 -7.50 -12.92
N LYS A 130 18.13 -8.07 -11.75
CA LYS A 130 19.11 -8.87 -10.97
C LYS A 130 19.41 -10.25 -11.59
N ASN A 131 18.48 -10.80 -12.37
CA ASN A 131 18.65 -12.11 -13.03
C ASN A 131 19.15 -12.00 -14.48
N GLN A 132 19.40 -10.78 -14.98
CA GLN A 132 20.15 -10.51 -16.20
C GLN A 132 21.64 -10.42 -15.87
#